data_AF-A0A2X2W0X2-F1
#
_entry.id   AF-A0A2X2W0X2-F1
#
_cell.length_a   1.000
_cell.length_b   1.000
_cell.length_c   1.000
_cell.angle_alpha   90.00
_cell.angle_beta   90.00
_cell.angle_gamma   90.00
#
_symmetry.space_group_name_H-M   'P 1'
#
loop_
_entity.id
_entity.type
_entity.pdbx_description
1 polymer ?
#
loop_
_entity_poly.entity_id
_entity_poly.type
_entity_poly.pdbx_seq_one_letter_code
_entity_poly.pdbx_strand_id
1 'polypeptide(L)'
;MVPKGWELSSIGKISDVSSGGTPSRNNEAYWNGNIPWVTTAEVQFKIIEDTVEKITEEGLANFFRQVISCRYNPYGYVWARENKRTSC
;
A
#
# COMPACT_ATOMS: atom_id res chain seq x y z
N MET A 1 13.81 -24.83 -8.04
CA MET A 1 15.17 -24.26 -7.86
C MET A 1 15.06 -22.76 -8.07
N VAL A 2 15.76 -21.96 -7.26
CA VAL A 2 15.74 -20.49 -7.33
C VAL A 2 16.98 -20.02 -8.11
N PRO A 3 16.88 -19.05 -9.05
CA PRO A 3 18.03 -18.58 -9.84
C PRO A 3 19.16 -17.99 -8.98
N LYS A 4 20.40 -18.06 -9.48
CA LYS A 4 21.57 -17.47 -8.81
C LYS A 4 21.36 -15.95 -8.67
N GLY A 5 21.46 -15.43 -7.44
CA GLY A 5 21.25 -14.02 -7.11
C GLY A 5 19.85 -13.67 -6.59
N TRP A 6 18.93 -14.65 -6.51
CA TRP A 6 17.63 -14.49 -5.88
C TRP A 6 17.65 -15.09 -4.48
N GLU A 7 17.16 -14.34 -3.49
CA GLU A 7 16.96 -14.82 -2.13
C GLU A 7 15.49 -15.15 -1.89
N LEU A 8 15.23 -16.27 -1.20
CA LEU A 8 13.89 -16.60 -0.72
C LEU A 8 13.59 -15.77 0.53
N SER A 9 12.61 -14.89 0.43
CA SER A 9 12.12 -14.10 1.55
C SER A 9 10.61 -14.11 1.61
N SER A 10 10.05 -13.89 2.81
CA SER A 10 8.61 -13.76 3.00
C SER A 10 8.17 -12.33 2.75
N ILE A 11 6.93 -12.13 2.27
CA ILE A 11 6.43 -10.79 1.95
C ILE A 11 6.44 -9.84 3.14
N GLY A 12 6.18 -10.36 4.35
CA GLY A 12 6.24 -9.59 5.60
C GLY A 12 7.66 -9.16 6.01
N LYS A 13 8.73 -9.69 5.40
CA LYS A 13 10.10 -9.18 5.59
C LYS A 13 10.44 -8.02 4.66
N ILE A 14 9.71 -7.88 3.56
CA ILE A 14 10.01 -6.91 2.49
C ILE A 14 9.07 -5.70 2.59
N SER A 15 7.83 -5.92 3.03
CA SER A 15 6.79 -4.90 3.06
C SER A 15 5.80 -5.11 4.20
N ASP A 16 5.31 -4.01 4.76
CA ASP A 16 4.13 -4.00 5.61
C ASP A 16 2.89 -4.13 4.72
N VAL A 17 2.17 -5.24 4.87
CA VAL A 17 0.94 -5.52 4.11
C VAL A 17 -0.24 -5.41 5.07
N SER A 18 -1.17 -4.53 4.76
CA SER A 18 -2.45 -4.44 5.45
C SER A 18 -3.58 -4.60 4.44
N SER A 19 -4.66 -5.27 4.84
CA SER A 19 -5.91 -5.23 4.11
C SER A 19 -6.65 -3.96 4.50
N GLY A 20 -6.86 -3.06 3.54
CA GLY A 20 -7.81 -1.96 3.69
C GLY A 20 -9.26 -2.45 3.75
N GLY A 21 -10.20 -1.50 3.75
CA GLY A 21 -11.64 -1.76 3.62
C GLY A 21 -12.26 -0.86 2.55
N THR A 22 -13.45 -1.22 2.07
CA THR A 22 -14.23 -0.35 1.18
C THR A 22 -15.08 0.59 2.04
N PRO A 23 -14.96 1.93 1.91
CA PRO A 23 -15.82 2.86 2.63
C PRO A 23 -17.27 2.63 2.23
N SER A 24 -18.17 2.74 3.22
CA SER A 24 -19.60 2.57 2.95
C SER A 24 -20.08 3.66 2.01
N ARG A 25 -20.67 3.27 0.88
CA ARG A 25 -21.30 4.20 -0.07
C ARG A 25 -22.51 4.94 0.50
N ASN A 26 -23.09 4.44 1.58
CA ASN A 26 -24.25 5.05 2.23
C ASN A 26 -23.88 6.22 3.16
N ASN A 27 -22.61 6.42 3.47
CA ASN A 27 -22.18 7.54 4.28
C ASN A 27 -21.53 8.61 3.40
N GLU A 28 -22.31 9.61 3.01
CA GLU A 28 -21.88 10.71 2.16
C GLU A 28 -20.69 11.49 2.74
N ALA A 29 -20.51 11.50 4.07
CA ALA A 29 -19.37 12.18 4.73
C ALA A 29 -18.02 11.55 4.37
N TYR A 30 -17.99 10.32 3.84
CA TYR A 30 -16.76 9.67 3.41
C TYR A 30 -16.36 10.01 1.97
N TRP A 31 -17.23 10.66 1.21
CA TRP A 31 -17.06 10.92 -0.22
C TRP A 31 -16.92 12.42 -0.50
N ASN A 32 -16.50 12.78 -1.72
CA ASN A 32 -16.26 14.16 -2.16
C ASN A 32 -15.12 14.87 -1.39
N GLY A 33 -14.12 14.11 -0.94
CA GLY A 33 -12.91 14.69 -0.36
C GLY A 33 -11.82 14.95 -1.40
N ASN A 34 -10.57 14.99 -0.92
CA ASN A 34 -9.39 15.27 -1.76
C ASN A 34 -8.48 14.05 -1.98
N ILE A 35 -8.76 12.92 -1.31
CA ILE A 35 -7.92 11.73 -1.37
C ILE A 35 -8.42 10.83 -2.50
N PRO A 36 -7.59 10.49 -3.51
CA PRO A 36 -7.99 9.63 -4.61
C PRO A 36 -8.44 8.24 -4.16
N TRP A 37 -9.58 7.77 -4.66
CA TRP A 37 -10.11 6.42 -4.42
C TRP A 37 -10.14 5.64 -5.73
N VAL A 38 -9.17 4.74 -5.91
CA VAL A 38 -9.03 3.94 -7.13
C VAL A 38 -9.96 2.73 -7.08
N THR A 39 -10.79 2.58 -8.11
CA THR A 39 -11.63 1.39 -8.30
C THR A 39 -10.98 0.38 -9.25
N THR A 40 -11.40 -0.89 -9.18
CA THR A 40 -10.90 -1.94 -10.09
C THR A 40 -11.18 -1.63 -11.56
N ALA A 41 -12.20 -0.81 -11.87
CA ALA A 41 -12.52 -0.38 -13.22
C ALA A 41 -11.47 0.59 -13.81
N GLU A 42 -10.75 1.33 -12.96
CA GLU A 42 -9.72 2.30 -13.36
C GLU A 42 -8.33 1.67 -13.52
N VAL A 43 -8.12 0.46 -12.97
CA VAL A 43 -6.85 -0.27 -13.08
C VAL A 43 -6.69 -0.85 -14.49
N GLN A 44 -6.19 -0.04 -15.42
CA GLN A 44 -6.04 -0.37 -16.84
C GLN A 44 -4.58 -0.48 -17.31
N PHE A 45 -3.67 -0.93 -16.43
CA PHE A 45 -2.22 -1.02 -16.71
C PHE A 45 -1.59 0.31 -17.18
N LYS A 46 -2.14 1.43 -16.69
CA LYS A 46 -1.65 2.78 -16.94
C LYS A 46 -1.31 3.45 -15.62
N ILE A 47 -0.53 4.52 -15.71
CA ILE A 47 -0.29 5.41 -14.58
C ILE A 47 -1.60 6.15 -14.29
N ILE A 48 -2.08 6.06 -13.04
CA ILE A 48 -3.28 6.76 -12.57
C ILE A 48 -2.80 8.03 -11.88
N GLU A 49 -3.08 9.19 -12.48
CA GLU A 49 -2.71 10.50 -11.91
C GLU A 49 -3.86 11.13 -11.09
N ASP A 50 -5.11 10.81 -11.43
CA ASP A 50 -6.30 11.22 -10.69
C ASP A 50 -7.39 10.13 -10.79
N THR A 51 -8.38 10.20 -9.90
CA THR A 51 -9.50 9.24 -9.82
C THR A 51 -10.85 9.93 -9.91
N VAL A 52 -11.85 9.19 -10.39
CA VAL A 52 -13.23 9.70 -10.49
C VAL A 52 -13.83 9.94 -9.10
N GLU A 53 -13.65 8.99 -8.19
CA GLU A 53 -14.13 9.09 -6.80
C GLU A 53 -13.00 9.56 -5.89
N LYS A 54 -13.34 10.42 -4.92
CA LYS A 54 -12.41 10.89 -3.88
C LYS A 54 -13.04 10.76 -2.51
N ILE A 55 -12.24 10.37 -1.54
CA ILE A 55 -12.68 10.20 -0.14
C ILE A 55 -12.16 11.33 0.74
N THR A 56 -12.86 11.55 1.85
CA THR A 56 -12.47 12.51 2.89
C THR A 56 -11.43 11.90 3.83
N GLU A 57 -10.75 12.74 4.63
CA GLU A 57 -9.85 12.26 5.68
C GLU A 57 -10.59 11.39 6.71
N GLU A 58 -11.87 11.67 6.96
CA GLU A 58 -12.73 10.85 7.82
C GLU A 58 -12.99 9.47 7.20
N GLY A 59 -13.24 9.43 5.89
CA GLY A 59 -13.33 8.19 5.11
C GLY A 59 -12.02 7.41 5.11
N LEU A 60 -10.87 8.09 5.11
CA LEU A 60 -9.58 7.43 5.25
C LEU A 60 -9.35 6.91 6.67
N ALA A 61 -9.54 7.74 7.70
CA ALA A 61 -9.25 7.42 9.09
C ALA A 61 -10.11 6.29 9.65
N ASN A 62 -11.39 6.21 9.24
CA ASN A 62 -12.28 5.14 9.68
C ASN A 62 -11.90 3.77 9.12
N PHE A 63 -11.25 3.70 7.96
CA PHE A 63 -11.01 2.42 7.26
C PHE A 63 -9.52 2.05 7.16
N PHE A 64 -8.63 3.03 7.01
CA PHE A 64 -7.19 2.84 6.96
C PHE A 64 -6.57 3.27 8.28
N ARG A 65 -6.71 2.40 9.29
CA ARG A 65 -6.04 2.60 10.59
C ARG A 65 -4.53 2.38 10.53
N GLN A 66 -4.02 1.90 9.39
CA GLN A 66 -2.61 1.68 9.13
C GLN A 66 -2.28 2.29 7.78
N VAL A 67 -1.74 3.51 7.79
CA VAL A 67 -1.09 4.09 6.63
C VAL A 67 0.01 3.11 6.23
N ILE A 68 -0.14 2.48 5.06
CA ILE A 68 0.92 1.65 4.49
C ILE A 68 2.04 2.62 4.15
N SER A 69 3.01 2.78 5.06
CA SER A 69 4.25 3.45 4.70
C SER A 69 4.98 2.48 3.78
N CYS A 70 4.93 2.73 2.47
CA CYS A 70 6.01 2.26 1.61
C CYS A 70 7.29 2.83 2.21
N ARG A 71 8.11 1.97 2.84
CA ARG A 71 9.49 2.36 3.17
C ARG A 71 10.19 2.66 1.85
N TYR A 72 10.20 3.94 1.49
CA TYR A 72 10.95 4.42 0.35
C TYR A 72 12.43 4.10 0.60
N ASN A 73 12.97 3.17 -0.18
CA ASN A 73 14.39 2.92 -0.23
C ASN A 73 14.99 3.81 -1.33
N PRO A 74 15.83 4.81 -1.01
CA PRO A 74 16.45 5.68 -2.01
C PRO A 74 17.44 4.97 -2.95
N TYR A 75 17.69 3.67 -2.73
CA TYR A 75 18.51 2.82 -3.59
C TYR A 75 17.60 1.78 -4.26
N GLY A 76 17.17 2.06 -5.49
CA GLY A 76 16.15 1.34 -6.27
C GLY A 76 16.46 -0.11 -6.69
N TYR A 77 17.05 -0.92 -5.82
CA TYR A 77 17.16 -2.37 -5.98
C TYR A 77 17.02 -3.02 -4.60
N VAL A 78 16.08 -3.95 -4.44
CA VAL A 78 15.94 -4.75 -3.23
C VAL A 78 17.11 -5.73 -3.18
N TRP A 79 18.20 -5.31 -2.55
CA TRP A 79 19.26 -6.20 -2.09
C TRP A 79 19.02 -6.45 -0.61
N ALA A 80 18.53 -7.64 -0.29
CA ALA A 80 18.57 -8.14 1.07
C ALA A 80 20.04 -8.16 1.51
N ARG A 81 20.40 -7.20 2.37
CA ARG A 81 21.68 -7.23 3.08
C ARG A 81 21.49 -8.07 4.33
N GLU A 82 22.28 -9.13 4.41
CA GLU A 82 22.71 -9.71 5.67
C GLU A 82 23.21 -8.60 6.61
N ASN A 83 22.65 -8.50 7.82
CA ASN A 83 23.35 -8.94 9.03
C ASN A 83 22.71 -8.47 10.35
N LYS A 84 22.71 -9.42 11.30
CA LYS A 84 22.91 -9.27 12.76
C LYS A 84 21.76 -8.78 13.66
N ARG A 85 21.15 -9.79 14.31
CA ARG A 85 20.85 -9.97 15.76
C ARG A 85 20.56 -8.72 16.62
N THR A 86 19.45 -8.82 17.36
CA THR A 86 19.37 -8.97 18.84
C THR A 86 17.93 -9.44 19.15
N SER A 87 17.69 -10.66 19.64
CA SER A 87 17.84 -11.16 21.03
C SER A 87 16.80 -10.58 21.99
N CYS A 88 15.99 -11.52 22.53
CA CYS A 88 14.96 -11.44 23.56
C CYS A 88 13.58 -10.93 23.11
#